data_AF-A0A0U2XBV9-F1
#
_entry.id   AF-A0A0U2XBV9-F1
#
_cell.length_a   1.000
_cell.length_b   1.000
_cell.length_c   1.000
_cell.angle_alpha   90.00
_cell.angle_beta   90.00
_cell.angle_gamma   90.00
#
_symmetry.space_group_name_H-M   'P 1'
#
loop_
_entity.id
_entity.type
_entity.pdbx_description
1 polymer ?
#
loop_
_entity_poly.entity_id
_entity_poly.type
_entity_poly.pdbx_seq_one_letter_code
_entity_poly.pdbx_strand_id
1 'polypeptide(L)'
;MNDLAKERQKKYDSVTHYLTTNGGSQVTLTFTQFDELLFPHSGLPKTARTDIDWWANDHKHPEKGAYGWLNAGYQVVQVTLEKEYVVFNKLLKSNWLF
;
A
#
# COMPACT_ATOMS: atom_id res chain seq x y z
N MET A 1 -2.11 -7.19 22.05
CA MET A 1 -2.12 -7.20 20.57
C MET A 1 -2.45 -8.62 20.13
N ASN A 2 -3.49 -8.82 19.31
CA ASN A 2 -3.88 -10.15 18.83
C ASN A 2 -2.90 -10.63 17.74
N ASP A 3 -2.56 -11.92 17.70
CA ASP A 3 -1.59 -12.51 16.75
C ASP A 3 -1.96 -12.25 15.28
N LEU A 4 -3.26 -12.22 14.96
CA LEU A 4 -3.77 -11.92 13.61
C LEU A 4 -3.39 -10.52 13.11
N ALA A 5 -3.32 -9.52 13.99
CA ALA A 5 -2.92 -8.16 13.60
C ALA A 5 -1.41 -8.12 13.28
N LYS A 6 -0.61 -8.88 14.03
CA LYS A 6 0.84 -8.96 13.85
C LYS A 6 1.21 -9.67 12.55
N GLU A 7 0.48 -10.72 12.18
CA GLU A 7 0.64 -11.40 10.89
C GLU A 7 0.24 -10.50 9.71
N ARG A 8 -0.82 -9.70 9.84
CA ARG A 8 -1.23 -8.72 8.81
C ARG A 8 -0.20 -7.62 8.60
N GLN A 9 0.42 -7.12 9.68
CA GLN A 9 1.52 -6.17 9.56
C GLN A 9 2.68 -6.76 8.74
N LYS A 10 3.14 -7.96 9.12
CA LYS A 10 4.19 -8.68 8.38
C LYS A 10 3.86 -8.89 6.91
N LYS A 11 2.59 -9.15 6.58
CA LYS A 11 2.14 -9.33 5.19
C LYS A 11 2.38 -8.09 4.34
N TYR A 12 2.26 -6.88 4.89
CA TYR A 12 2.38 -5.62 4.16
C TYR A 12 3.72 -4.90 4.40
N ASP A 13 4.63 -5.50 5.17
CA ASP A 13 5.97 -4.95 5.41
C ASP A 13 6.79 -4.84 4.11
N SER A 14 6.57 -5.75 3.13
CA SER A 14 7.20 -5.68 1.81
C SER A 14 6.83 -4.39 1.06
N VAL A 15 5.55 -4.01 1.09
CA VAL A 15 5.05 -2.76 0.51
C VAL A 15 5.67 -1.56 1.22
N THR A 16 5.71 -1.60 2.56
CA THR A 16 6.32 -0.55 3.37
C THR A 16 7.79 -0.35 2.98
N HIS A 17 8.54 -1.44 2.94
CA HIS A 17 9.95 -1.43 2.62
C HIS A 17 10.22 -0.92 1.21
N TYR A 18 9.46 -1.42 0.22
CA TYR A 18 9.61 -1.01 -1.17
C TYR A 18 9.41 0.49 -1.37
N LEU A 19 8.31 1.05 -0.85
CA LEU A 19 8.00 2.47 -1.02
C LEU A 19 8.99 3.38 -0.26
N THR A 20 9.42 2.94 0.92
CA THR A 20 10.45 3.67 1.71
C THR A 20 11.77 3.71 0.95
N THR A 21 12.21 2.57 0.41
CA THR A 21 13.47 2.45 -0.33
C THR A 21 13.44 3.15 -1.69
N ASN A 22 12.30 3.12 -2.40
CA ASN A 22 12.14 3.83 -3.68
C ASN A 22 12.33 5.34 -3.52
N GLY A 23 11.77 5.93 -2.46
CA GLY A 23 12.01 7.31 -2.05
C GLY A 23 11.43 8.41 -2.96
N GLY A 24 10.85 8.06 -4.11
CA GLY A 24 10.26 8.99 -5.08
C GLY A 24 9.09 9.79 -4.51
N SER A 25 8.88 11.00 -5.05
CA SER A 25 7.72 11.83 -4.68
C SER A 25 6.39 11.22 -5.15
N GLN A 26 6.45 10.46 -6.25
CA GLN A 26 5.35 9.68 -6.80
C GLN A 26 5.87 8.31 -7.24
N VAL A 27 5.12 7.26 -6.96
CA VAL A 27 5.43 5.88 -7.32
C VAL A 27 4.21 5.25 -7.97
N THR A 28 4.39 4.66 -9.15
CA THR A 28 3.33 3.90 -9.82
C THR A 28 3.69 2.42 -9.79
N LEU A 29 2.73 1.58 -9.38
CA LEU A 29 2.87 0.13 -9.35
C LEU A 29 1.72 -0.53 -10.07
N THR A 30 2.03 -1.47 -10.96
CA THR A 30 1.02 -2.35 -11.58
C THR A 30 0.64 -3.49 -10.65
N PHE A 31 -0.52 -4.11 -10.86
CA PHE A 31 -0.92 -5.28 -10.07
C PHE A 31 0.02 -6.47 -10.27
N THR A 32 0.60 -6.62 -11.45
CA THR A 32 1.67 -7.60 -11.70
C THR A 32 2.91 -7.31 -10.85
N GLN A 33 3.33 -6.05 -10.72
CA GLN A 33 4.43 -5.69 -9.81
C GLN A 33 4.07 -5.98 -8.34
N PHE A 34 2.81 -5.82 -7.96
CA PHE A 34 2.35 -6.27 -6.65
C PHE A 34 2.47 -7.78 -6.48
N ASP A 35 2.06 -8.58 -7.46
CA ASP A 35 2.20 -10.05 -7.39
C ASP A 35 3.67 -10.46 -7.29
N GLU A 36 4.51 -9.96 -8.19
CA GLU A 36 5.88 -10.46 -8.39
C GLU A 36 6.87 -9.91 -7.35
N LEU A 37 6.75 -8.62 -7.01
CA LEU A 37 7.73 -7.95 -6.15
C LEU A 37 7.29 -7.91 -4.68
N LEU A 38 6.00 -7.70 -4.44
CA LEU A 38 5.49 -7.36 -3.10
C LEU A 38 4.77 -8.53 -2.43
N PHE A 39 4.16 -9.41 -3.20
CA PHE A 39 3.44 -10.59 -2.73
C PHE A 39 3.82 -11.87 -3.50
N PRO A 40 5.12 -12.20 -3.67
CA PRO A 40 5.57 -13.29 -4.56
C PRO A 40 5.00 -14.67 -4.25
N HIS A 41 4.56 -14.89 -3.01
CA HIS A 41 4.00 -16.17 -2.57
C HIS A 41 2.46 -16.23 -2.58
N SER A 42 1.80 -15.09 -2.40
CA SER A 42 0.34 -15.04 -2.22
C SER A 42 -0.40 -14.33 -3.35
N GLY A 43 0.32 -13.57 -4.18
CA GLY A 43 -0.26 -12.59 -5.09
C GLY A 43 -0.92 -11.43 -4.34
N LEU A 44 -1.27 -10.41 -5.13
CA LEU A 44 -2.15 -9.34 -4.72
C LEU A 44 -3.54 -9.94 -4.41
N PRO A 45 -4.14 -9.64 -3.23
CA PRO A 45 -5.44 -10.19 -2.87
C PRO A 45 -6.51 -9.92 -3.94
N LYS A 46 -7.36 -10.91 -4.23
CA LYS A 46 -8.44 -10.78 -5.22
C LYS A 46 -9.32 -9.56 -4.96
N THR A 47 -9.61 -9.26 -3.70
CA THR A 47 -10.41 -8.08 -3.31
C THR A 47 -9.75 -6.77 -3.71
N ALA A 48 -8.41 -6.67 -3.71
CA ALA A 48 -7.70 -5.49 -4.20
C ALA A 48 -7.86 -5.28 -5.72
N ARG A 49 -8.17 -6.35 -6.48
CA ARG A 49 -8.41 -6.27 -7.93
C ARG A 49 -9.85 -5.93 -8.29
N THR A 50 -10.79 -6.19 -7.39
CA THR A 50 -12.23 -6.05 -7.66
C THR A 50 -12.89 -4.91 -6.89
N ASP A 51 -12.28 -4.45 -5.80
CA ASP A 51 -12.84 -3.45 -4.90
C ASP A 51 -11.85 -2.29 -4.71
N ILE A 52 -12.26 -1.11 -5.16
CA ILE A 52 -11.46 0.11 -5.06
C ILE A 52 -11.27 0.55 -3.60
N ASP A 53 -12.22 0.22 -2.72
CA ASP A 53 -12.19 0.55 -1.30
C ASP A 53 -11.11 -0.24 -0.55
N TRP A 54 -10.53 -1.26 -1.18
CA TRP A 54 -9.34 -1.92 -0.66
C TRP A 54 -8.12 -0.99 -0.64
N TRP A 55 -8.07 -0.03 -1.58
CA TRP A 55 -6.99 0.95 -1.76
C TRP A 55 -7.21 2.27 -1.00
N ALA A 56 -8.27 2.36 -0.20
CA ALA A 56 -8.59 3.54 0.58
C ALA A 56 -7.47 3.85 1.60
N ASN A 57 -7.15 5.14 1.76
CA ASN A 57 -6.19 5.63 2.77
C ASN A 57 -6.80 5.67 4.18
N ASP A 58 -7.35 4.55 4.65
CA ASP A 58 -8.04 4.46 5.93
C ASP A 58 -7.22 3.73 6.99
N HIS A 59 -6.88 4.44 8.07
CA HIS A 59 -6.20 3.90 9.25
C HIS A 59 -7.09 3.02 10.14
N LYS A 60 -8.43 3.11 10.00
CA LYS A 60 -9.39 2.37 10.82
C LYS A 60 -9.54 0.90 10.40
N HIS A 61 -9.18 0.59 9.16
CA HIS A 61 -9.26 -0.76 8.57
C HIS A 61 -7.88 -1.27 8.11
N PRO A 62 -6.89 -1.40 9.02
CA PRO A 62 -5.51 -1.78 8.69
C PRO A 62 -5.39 -3.23 8.17
N GLU A 63 -6.46 -4.03 8.22
CA GLU A 63 -6.53 -5.33 7.56
C GLU A 63 -6.48 -5.25 6.02
N LYS A 64 -6.85 -4.09 5.46
CA LYS A 64 -6.67 -3.76 4.06
C LYS A 64 -5.22 -3.36 3.79
N GLY A 65 -4.87 -3.03 2.55
CA GLY A 65 -3.49 -2.68 2.19
C GLY A 65 -2.94 -1.41 2.84
N ALA A 66 -3.82 -0.56 3.40
CA ALA A 66 -3.54 0.80 3.86
C ALA A 66 -2.34 0.91 4.80
N TYR A 67 -2.16 -0.08 5.67
CA TYR A 67 -1.01 -0.14 6.57
C TYR A 67 0.32 -0.02 5.80
N GLY A 68 0.46 -0.70 4.66
CA GLY A 68 1.73 -0.77 3.93
C GLY A 68 2.22 0.59 3.41
N TRP A 69 1.37 1.33 2.69
CA TRP A 69 1.78 2.62 2.13
C TRP A 69 1.74 3.76 3.14
N LEU A 70 0.78 3.77 4.06
CA LEU A 70 0.70 4.82 5.08
C LEU A 70 1.89 4.75 6.04
N ASN A 71 2.32 3.55 6.43
CA ASN A 71 3.52 3.38 7.27
C ASN A 71 4.82 3.75 6.54
N ALA A 72 4.84 3.66 5.21
CA ALA A 72 5.95 4.17 4.39
C ALA A 72 5.91 5.70 4.18
N GLY A 73 4.87 6.39 4.67
CA GLY A 73 4.67 7.81 4.43
C GLY A 73 4.19 8.13 3.02
N TYR A 74 3.35 7.27 2.43
CA TYR A 74 2.70 7.47 1.15
C TYR A 74 1.19 7.38 1.28
N GLN A 75 0.47 7.88 0.28
CA GLN A 75 -0.97 7.71 0.13
C GLN A 75 -1.29 7.33 -1.31
N VAL A 76 -2.33 6.51 -1.50
CA VAL A 76 -2.91 6.27 -2.83
C VAL A 76 -3.58 7.56 -3.31
N VAL A 77 -3.24 8.01 -4.51
CA VAL A 77 -3.87 9.17 -5.16
C VAL A 77 -4.67 8.78 -6.40
N GLN A 78 -4.38 7.62 -6.97
CA GLN A 78 -5.13 7.07 -8.08
C GLN A 78 -5.03 5.55 -8.07
N VAL A 79 -6.12 4.87 -8.40
CA VAL A 79 -6.14 3.45 -8.71
C VAL A 79 -7.02 3.23 -9.94
N THR A 80 -6.63 2.32 -10.80
CA THR A 80 -7.41 1.92 -11.97
C THR A 80 -7.43 0.40 -12.04
N LEU A 81 -8.59 -0.21 -11.79
CA LEU A 81 -8.75 -1.67 -11.83
C LEU A 81 -8.69 -2.20 -13.27
N GLU A 82 -9.24 -1.46 -14.24
CA GLU A 82 -9.23 -1.86 -15.66
C GLU A 82 -7.81 -1.92 -16.25
N LYS A 83 -6.97 -0.95 -15.87
CA LYS A 83 -5.56 -0.84 -16.30
C LYS A 83 -4.59 -1.47 -15.31
N GLU A 84 -5.10 -2.02 -14.21
CA GLU A 84 -4.36 -2.71 -13.16
C GLU A 84 -3.14 -1.96 -12.63
N TYR A 85 -3.30 -0.71 -12.19
CA TYR A 85 -2.23 0.04 -11.52
C TYR A 85 -2.73 0.98 -10.42
N VAL A 86 -1.79 1.35 -9.55
CA VAL A 86 -1.97 2.29 -8.44
C VAL A 86 -0.86 3.32 -8.46
N VAL A 87 -1.22 4.57 -8.19
CA VAL A 87 -0.30 5.69 -8.03
C VAL A 87 -0.29 6.11 -6.56
N PHE A 88 0.90 6.15 -6.00
CA PHE A 88 1.19 6.63 -4.66
C PHE A 88 1.87 7.98 -4.74
N ASN A 89 1.49 8.91 -3.87
CA ASN A 89 2.28 10.11 -3.60
C ASN A 89 2.85 10.04 -2.19
N LYS A 90 4.09 10.49 -2.05
CA LYS A 90 4.69 10.68 -0.73
C LYS A 90 3.87 11.70 0.03
N LEU A 91 3.51 11.38 1.26
CA LEU A 91 2.96 12.34 2.19
C LEU A 91 4.04 13.41 2.39
N LEU A 92 3.79 14.60 1.87
CA LEU A 92 4.59 15.75 2.24
C LEU A 92 4.41 15.88 3.75
N LYS A 93 5.50 15.70 4.51
CA LYS A 93 5.53 16.20 5.88
C LYS A 93 5.23 17.68 5.75
N SER A 94 4.00 18.06 6.03
CA SER A 94 3.73 19.46 6.25
C SER A 94 4.51 19.79 7.51
N ASN A 95 5.66 20.42 7.33
CA ASN A 95 6.45 20.97 8.41
C ASN A 95 5.73 22.20 8.97
N TRP A 96 4.48 22.04 9.40
CA TRP A 96 3.86 22.96 10.34
C TRP A 96 4.47 22.61 11.69
N LEU A 97 5.68 23.11 11.90
CA LEU A 97 6.13 23.51 13.23
C LEU A 97 5.05 24.42 13.79
N PHE A 98 4.38 24.03 14.88
CA PHE A 98 4.07 24.85 16.05
C PHE A 98 3.63 23.92 17.19
#